data_AF-A0A6P0X9I9-F1
#
_entry.id   AF-A0A6P0X9I9-F1
#
_cell.length_a   1.000
_cell.length_b   1.000
_cell.length_c   1.000
_cell.angle_alpha   90.00
_cell.angle_beta   90.00
_cell.angle_gamma   90.00
#
_symmetry.space_group_name_H-M   'P 1'
#
loop_
_entity.id
_entity.type
_entity.pdbx_description
1 polymer ?
#
loop_
_entity_poly.entity_id
_entity_poly.type
_entity_poly.pdbx_seq_one_letter_code
_entity_poly.pdbx_strand_id
1 'polypeptide(L)'
;MSLIVGTRIYSFSNSHPKLCQLESWCKSTLKYADHVVIATNDRLFNQISQIVSGFKDRVSPLLINPWTGFTHPLNAIVVEANFQGANKLLLQSLEVYVSSTDVKKLNANLTSETLVVGGKMISNHGGEQVGVQPIDGMNSPWNTLALWNLPKLNVTGFLGISSGVVKDIPGGMEEVSTISLLQQLYSSEADAKLIALSDLKWMTNWMCEKRKNSHEQKMMTKLLRAEKQLEYSKIKRGYVTVLPE
;
A
#
# COMPACT_ATOMS: atom_id res chain seq x y z
N MET A 1 5.85 -15.58 -13.09
CA MET A 1 4.91 -14.79 -12.29
C MET A 1 5.40 -13.36 -12.35
N SER A 2 4.53 -12.39 -12.66
CA SER A 2 4.93 -11.00 -12.86
C SER A 2 4.54 -10.17 -11.62
N LEU A 3 5.55 -9.66 -10.92
CA LEU A 3 5.43 -8.80 -9.76
C LEU A 3 5.72 -7.35 -10.14
N ILE A 4 4.71 -6.50 -9.98
CA ILE A 4 4.87 -5.05 -10.09
C ILE A 4 4.93 -4.46 -8.69
N VAL A 5 5.83 -3.50 -8.50
CA VAL A 5 5.86 -2.67 -7.29
C VAL A 5 5.26 -1.30 -7.59
N GLY A 6 4.25 -0.91 -6.82
CA GLY A 6 3.60 0.38 -6.95
C GLY A 6 3.94 1.31 -5.80
N THR A 7 4.19 2.59 -6.10
CA THR A 7 4.32 3.64 -5.10
C THR A 7 3.66 4.95 -5.53
N ARG A 8 3.43 5.84 -4.57
CA ARG A 8 2.79 7.15 -4.76
C ARG A 8 3.71 8.25 -4.26
N ILE A 9 4.05 9.21 -5.11
CA ILE A 9 4.86 10.37 -4.75
C ILE A 9 4.18 11.62 -5.30
N TYR A 10 3.77 12.54 -4.43
CA TYR A 10 3.06 13.75 -4.84
C TYR A 10 3.46 14.92 -3.95
N SER A 11 3.19 16.13 -4.44
CA SER A 11 3.27 17.34 -3.61
C SER A 11 2.15 18.33 -3.91
N PHE A 12 1.50 18.82 -2.85
CA PHE A 12 0.53 19.93 -2.93
C PHE A 12 1.14 21.30 -2.61
N SER A 13 2.40 21.35 -2.15
CA SER A 13 3.10 22.59 -1.78
C SER A 13 4.55 22.58 -2.26
N ASN A 14 5.34 23.61 -1.93
CA ASN A 14 6.77 23.62 -2.24
C ASN A 14 7.60 22.67 -1.36
N SER A 15 7.00 21.89 -0.46
CA SER A 15 7.72 20.82 0.24
C SER A 15 8.06 19.71 -0.74
N HIS A 16 9.36 19.52 -1.00
CA HIS A 16 9.80 18.47 -1.92
C HIS A 16 9.79 17.12 -1.18
N PRO A 17 9.07 16.10 -1.66
CA PRO A 17 9.26 14.74 -1.16
C PRO A 17 10.74 14.34 -1.35
N LYS A 18 11.22 13.35 -0.58
CA LYS A 18 12.62 12.88 -0.62
C LYS A 18 12.93 12.19 -1.96
N LEU A 19 13.00 12.95 -3.05
CA LEU A 19 13.31 12.43 -4.38
C LEU A 19 14.79 12.01 -4.49
N CYS A 20 15.66 12.49 -3.60
CA CYS A 20 17.07 12.10 -3.55
C CYS A 20 17.29 10.59 -3.33
N GLN A 21 16.35 9.89 -2.69
CA GLN A 21 16.43 8.44 -2.48
C GLN A 21 15.65 7.64 -3.53
N LEU A 22 15.01 8.29 -4.51
CA LEU A 22 14.16 7.61 -5.49
C LEU A 22 14.97 6.66 -6.36
N GLU A 23 16.12 7.10 -6.86
CA GLU A 23 16.96 6.26 -7.72
C GLU A 23 17.50 5.03 -6.98
N SER A 24 17.99 5.20 -5.74
CA SER A 24 18.48 4.08 -4.94
C SER A 24 17.35 3.14 -4.53
N TRP A 25 16.16 3.67 -4.24
CA TRP A 25 14.97 2.88 -3.97
C TRP A 25 14.54 2.06 -5.19
N CYS A 26 14.51 2.64 -6.39
CA CYS A 26 14.24 1.92 -7.64
C CYS A 26 15.27 0.81 -7.88
N LYS A 27 16.57 1.10 -7.74
CA LYS A 27 17.66 0.11 -7.84
C LYS A 27 17.46 -1.06 -6.87
N SER A 28 17.05 -0.79 -5.64
CA SER A 28 16.80 -1.84 -4.64
C SER A 28 15.54 -2.64 -4.96
N THR A 29 14.48 -1.97 -5.40
CA THR A 29 13.17 -2.57 -5.68
C THR A 29 13.20 -3.49 -6.89
N LEU A 30 13.94 -3.11 -7.93
CA LEU A 30 14.13 -3.92 -9.15
C LEU A 30 14.94 -5.22 -8.93
N LYS A 31 15.46 -5.46 -7.72
CA LYS A 31 16.06 -6.76 -7.32
C LYS A 31 15.02 -7.85 -7.07
N TYR A 32 13.75 -7.49 -6.93
CA TYR A 32 12.64 -8.42 -6.73
C TYR A 32 11.41 -8.10 -7.57
N ALA A 33 11.29 -6.88 -8.11
CA ALA A 33 10.22 -6.48 -9.01
C ALA A 33 10.62 -6.67 -10.48
N ASP A 34 9.67 -7.10 -11.30
CA ASP A 34 9.82 -7.10 -12.75
C ASP A 34 9.74 -5.65 -13.28
N HIS A 35 8.77 -4.89 -12.75
CA HIS A 35 8.52 -3.48 -13.10
C HIS A 35 8.13 -2.64 -11.87
N VAL A 36 8.35 -1.33 -11.95
CA VAL A 36 7.96 -0.35 -10.92
C VAL A 36 7.06 0.71 -11.51
N VAL A 37 5.92 0.97 -10.87
CA VAL A 37 5.00 2.06 -11.23
C VAL A 37 5.03 3.14 -10.14
N ILE A 38 5.25 4.39 -10.53
CA ILE A 38 5.30 5.54 -9.63
C ILE A 38 4.18 6.50 -10.00
N ALA A 39 3.05 6.45 -9.28
CA ALA A 39 1.99 7.44 -9.45
C ALA A 39 2.42 8.80 -8.88
N THR A 40 2.28 9.84 -9.69
CA THR A 40 2.65 11.21 -9.32
C THR A 40 1.73 12.26 -9.95
N ASN A 41 1.74 13.49 -9.41
CA ASN A 41 1.00 14.60 -9.99
C ASN A 41 1.84 15.38 -11.01
N ASP A 42 1.16 16.24 -11.77
CA ASP A 42 1.74 17.13 -12.78
C ASP A 42 2.97 17.92 -12.29
N ARG A 43 2.96 18.37 -11.03
CA ARG A 43 4.06 19.13 -10.43
C ARG A 43 5.39 18.37 -10.35
N LEU A 44 5.35 17.06 -10.12
CA LEU A 44 6.54 16.24 -9.92
C LEU A 44 6.83 15.32 -11.11
N PHE A 45 5.91 15.21 -12.07
CA PHE A 45 6.00 14.25 -13.17
C PHE A 45 7.30 14.38 -13.97
N ASN A 46 7.66 15.59 -14.41
CA ASN A 46 8.88 15.81 -15.19
C ASN A 46 10.15 15.48 -14.38
N GLN A 47 10.18 15.88 -13.11
CA GLN A 47 11.33 15.63 -12.24
C GLN A 47 11.51 14.13 -11.96
N ILE A 48 10.42 13.42 -11.63
CA ILE A 48 10.45 11.97 -11.42
C ILE A 48 10.85 11.27 -12.70
N SER A 49 10.28 11.65 -13.84
CA SER A 49 10.62 11.07 -15.16
C SER A 49 12.11 11.21 -15.47
N GLN A 50 12.70 12.37 -15.17
CA GLN A 50 14.14 12.59 -15.35
C GLN A 50 14.97 11.68 -14.43
N ILE A 51 14.62 11.60 -13.14
CA ILE A 51 15.34 10.75 -12.16
C ILE A 51 15.28 9.27 -12.56
N VAL A 52 14.13 8.80 -13.06
CA VAL A 52 13.95 7.37 -13.40
C VAL A 52 14.28 7.02 -14.85
N SER A 53 14.65 7.99 -15.67
CA SER A 53 14.96 7.79 -17.10
C SER A 53 16.02 6.71 -17.35
N GLY A 54 17.00 6.59 -16.45
CA GLY A 54 18.05 5.56 -16.52
C GLY A 54 17.57 4.12 -16.38
N PHE A 55 16.35 3.90 -15.88
CA PHE A 55 15.74 2.57 -15.75
C PHE A 55 14.93 2.13 -16.96
N LYS A 56 14.80 3.00 -17.98
CA LYS A 56 14.09 2.71 -19.24
C LYS A 56 12.67 2.19 -18.98
N ASP A 57 12.33 1.06 -19.60
CA ASP A 57 11.04 0.38 -19.57
C ASP A 57 10.77 -0.40 -18.28
N ARG A 58 11.68 -0.41 -17.29
CA ARG A 58 11.48 -1.10 -16.01
C ARG A 58 10.89 -0.22 -14.91
N VAL A 59 10.82 1.08 -15.11
CA VAL A 59 10.22 2.04 -14.16
C VAL A 59 9.38 3.04 -14.93
N SER A 60 8.08 3.06 -14.66
CA SER A 60 7.14 3.98 -15.31
C SER A 60 6.61 5.02 -14.34
N PRO A 61 6.84 6.32 -14.58
CA PRO A 61 6.05 7.37 -13.93
C PRO A 61 4.63 7.37 -14.50
N LEU A 62 3.63 7.42 -13.62
CA LEU A 62 2.21 7.45 -13.97
C LEU A 62 1.63 8.80 -13.56
N LEU A 63 1.25 9.63 -14.54
CA LEU A 63 0.67 10.94 -14.29
C LEU A 63 -0.78 10.82 -13.82
N ILE A 64 -1.07 11.38 -12.65
CA ILE A 64 -2.41 11.49 -12.08
C ILE A 64 -2.79 12.97 -12.05
N ASN A 65 -3.75 13.36 -12.90
CA ASN A 65 -4.25 14.73 -12.97
C ASN A 65 -5.77 14.75 -13.22
N PRO A 66 -6.59 15.30 -12.30
CA PRO A 66 -6.19 15.86 -11.00
C PRO A 66 -5.79 14.76 -10.00
N TRP A 67 -4.86 15.08 -9.09
CA TRP A 67 -4.61 14.24 -7.93
C TRP A 67 -5.73 14.43 -6.91
N THR A 68 -6.55 13.39 -6.72
CA THR A 68 -7.75 13.48 -5.88
C THR A 68 -7.74 12.40 -4.80
N GLY A 69 -7.75 12.84 -3.53
CA GLY A 69 -7.84 11.95 -2.38
C GLY A 69 -6.72 10.90 -2.33
N PHE A 70 -7.03 9.75 -1.73
CA PHE A 70 -6.05 8.68 -1.54
C PHE A 70 -6.20 7.52 -2.54
N THR A 71 -7.42 7.16 -2.91
CA THR A 71 -7.67 5.91 -3.67
C THR A 71 -7.46 6.08 -5.17
N HIS A 72 -7.67 7.29 -5.72
CA HIS A 72 -7.46 7.56 -7.14
C HIS A 72 -6.06 7.13 -7.64
N PRO A 73 -4.94 7.61 -7.06
CA PRO A 73 -3.61 7.19 -7.51
C PRO A 73 -3.33 5.70 -7.26
N LEU A 74 -3.95 5.08 -6.24
CA LEU A 74 -3.81 3.64 -6.00
C LEU A 74 -4.52 2.82 -7.08
N ASN A 75 -5.74 3.20 -7.44
CA ASN A 75 -6.51 2.52 -8.47
C ASN A 75 -5.89 2.69 -9.85
N ALA A 76 -5.26 3.85 -10.11
CA ALA A 76 -4.48 4.03 -11.33
C ALA A 76 -3.29 3.05 -11.39
N ILE A 77 -2.59 2.82 -10.29
CA ILE A 77 -1.53 1.78 -10.21
C ILE A 77 -2.10 0.38 -10.44
N VAL A 78 -3.27 0.06 -9.87
CA VAL A 78 -3.94 -1.24 -10.09
C VAL A 78 -4.23 -1.47 -11.57
N VAL A 79 -4.82 -0.48 -12.24
CA VAL A 79 -5.13 -0.53 -13.68
C VAL A 79 -3.86 -0.67 -14.50
N GLU A 80 -2.84 0.13 -14.22
CA GLU A 80 -1.54 0.08 -14.93
C GLU A 80 -0.88 -1.29 -14.76
N ALA A 81 -0.84 -1.82 -13.53
CA ALA A 81 -0.23 -3.12 -13.27
C ALA A 81 -0.98 -4.25 -14.01
N ASN A 82 -2.31 -4.17 -14.07
CA ASN A 82 -3.14 -5.13 -14.78
C ASN A 82 -2.95 -5.02 -16.30
N PHE A 83 -2.84 -3.80 -16.84
CA PHE A 83 -2.56 -3.54 -18.26
C PHE A 83 -1.21 -4.16 -18.69
N GLN A 84 -0.21 -4.12 -17.81
CA GLN A 84 1.09 -4.77 -18.02
C GLN A 84 1.08 -6.30 -17.80
N GLY A 85 -0.08 -6.90 -17.52
CA GLY A 85 -0.22 -8.36 -17.36
C GLY A 85 0.36 -8.90 -16.06
N ALA A 86 0.52 -8.07 -15.03
CA ALA A 86 0.96 -8.55 -13.72
C ALA A 86 -0.11 -9.42 -13.06
N ASN A 87 0.33 -10.34 -12.20
CA ASN A 87 -0.58 -11.11 -11.35
C ASN A 87 -0.45 -10.75 -9.86
N LYS A 88 0.57 -9.97 -9.52
CA LYS A 88 0.87 -9.55 -8.15
C LYS A 88 1.25 -8.08 -8.14
N LEU A 89 0.75 -7.36 -7.14
CA LEU A 89 1.07 -5.96 -6.91
C LEU A 89 1.58 -5.79 -5.49
N LEU A 90 2.84 -5.40 -5.33
CA LEU A 90 3.38 -4.98 -4.04
C LEU A 90 3.27 -3.46 -3.94
N LEU A 91 2.42 -2.98 -3.05
CA LEU A 91 2.41 -1.57 -2.70
C LEU A 91 3.47 -1.31 -1.64
N GLN A 92 4.38 -0.38 -1.93
CA GLN A 92 5.52 -0.08 -1.07
C GLN A 92 5.79 1.40 -1.00
N SER A 93 5.92 1.93 0.22
CA SER A 93 6.32 3.32 0.44
C SER A 93 7.79 3.53 0.08
N LEU A 94 8.12 4.73 -0.41
CA LEU A 94 9.51 5.18 -0.59
C LEU A 94 10.32 5.20 0.72
N GLU A 95 9.64 5.21 1.87
CA GLU A 95 10.25 5.17 3.21
C GLU A 95 10.56 3.74 3.68
N VAL A 96 10.24 2.72 2.88
CA VAL A 96 10.41 1.31 3.25
C VAL A 96 11.50 0.65 2.42
N TYR A 97 12.43 0.02 3.12
CA TYR A 97 13.44 -0.88 2.57
C TYR A 97 13.16 -2.30 3.05
N VAL A 98 13.13 -3.23 2.11
CA VAL A 98 12.85 -4.66 2.33
C VAL A 98 13.80 -5.49 1.46
N SER A 99 14.24 -6.64 1.96
CA SER A 99 15.13 -7.55 1.23
C SER A 99 14.34 -8.42 0.24
N SER A 100 14.99 -8.91 -0.82
CA SER A 100 14.36 -9.87 -1.74
C SER A 100 13.92 -11.16 -1.01
N THR A 101 14.60 -11.52 0.09
CA THR A 101 14.23 -12.66 0.95
C THR A 101 12.89 -12.42 1.63
N ASP A 102 12.67 -11.23 2.20
CA ASP A 102 11.41 -10.88 2.82
C ASP A 102 10.27 -10.73 1.81
N VAL A 103 10.54 -10.22 0.60
CA VAL A 103 9.54 -10.23 -0.49
C VAL A 103 9.18 -11.67 -0.90
N LYS A 104 10.15 -12.59 -0.92
CA LYS A 104 9.87 -14.02 -1.12
C LYS A 104 9.00 -14.61 0.00
N LYS A 105 9.19 -14.19 1.26
CA LYS A 105 8.32 -14.61 2.39
C LYS A 105 6.89 -14.10 2.23
N LEU A 106 6.70 -12.82 1.86
CA LEU A 106 5.38 -12.27 1.52
C LEU A 106 4.73 -13.11 0.42
N ASN A 107 5.48 -13.38 -0.64
CA ASN A 107 5.03 -14.15 -1.79
C ASN A 107 4.66 -15.60 -1.45
N ALA A 108 5.42 -16.26 -0.58
CA ALA A 108 5.14 -17.63 -0.14
C ALA A 108 3.81 -17.73 0.65
N ASN A 109 3.38 -16.65 1.30
CA ASN A 109 2.12 -16.58 2.03
C ASN A 109 0.93 -16.14 1.16
N LEU A 110 1.19 -15.65 -0.06
CA LEU A 110 0.17 -15.25 -1.02
C LEU A 110 -0.26 -16.46 -1.88
N THR A 111 -1.10 -17.33 -1.30
CA THR A 111 -1.65 -18.52 -1.96
C THR A 111 -2.88 -18.19 -2.82
N SER A 112 -3.47 -19.21 -3.45
CA SER A 112 -4.74 -19.07 -4.18
C SER A 112 -5.91 -18.64 -3.29
N GLU A 113 -5.83 -18.82 -1.97
CA GLU A 113 -6.86 -18.40 -1.01
C GLU A 113 -6.60 -17.00 -0.42
N THR A 114 -5.38 -16.49 -0.58
CA THR A 114 -4.99 -15.19 -0.04
C THR A 114 -5.31 -14.06 -1.01
N LEU A 115 -5.92 -12.99 -0.49
CA LEU A 115 -6.07 -11.69 -1.17
C LEU A 115 -4.81 -10.83 -0.99
N VAL A 116 -4.31 -10.73 0.25
CA VAL A 116 -3.22 -9.82 0.59
C VAL A 116 -2.35 -10.34 1.73
N VAL A 117 -1.04 -10.09 1.63
CA VAL A 117 -0.07 -10.32 2.71
C VAL A 117 0.67 -9.01 3.01
N GLY A 118 0.60 -8.55 4.26
CA GLY A 118 1.32 -7.36 4.73
C GLY A 118 2.50 -7.69 5.63
N GLY A 119 3.51 -6.82 5.64
CA GLY A 119 4.56 -6.85 6.65
C GLY A 119 4.16 -6.09 7.92
N LYS A 120 4.48 -6.64 9.09
CA LYS A 120 4.39 -5.93 10.37
C LYS A 120 5.38 -4.75 10.38
N MET A 121 4.86 -3.56 10.15
CA MET A 121 5.68 -2.34 10.00
C MET A 121 6.29 -1.80 11.31
N ILE A 122 5.66 -2.09 12.44
CA ILE A 122 6.06 -1.68 13.80
C ILE A 122 5.68 -2.79 14.79
N SER A 123 6.27 -2.77 15.99
CA SER A 123 6.12 -3.85 16.99
C SER A 123 4.66 -4.13 17.39
N ASN A 124 3.81 -3.11 17.45
CA ASN A 124 2.39 -3.27 17.79
C ASN A 124 1.46 -3.40 16.57
N HIS A 125 1.99 -3.55 15.36
CA HIS A 125 1.18 -3.79 14.15
C HIS A 125 0.67 -5.25 14.18
N GLY A 126 -0.65 -5.42 14.28
CA GLY A 126 -1.29 -6.72 14.49
C GLY A 126 -1.57 -7.06 15.94
N GLY A 127 -1.20 -6.18 16.88
CA GLY A 127 -1.31 -6.43 18.32
C GLY A 127 -0.42 -7.58 18.79
N GLU A 128 -0.64 -7.99 20.04
CA GLU A 128 0.12 -9.07 20.70
C GLU A 128 -0.44 -10.46 20.37
N GLN A 129 -1.69 -10.54 19.93
CA GLN A 129 -2.38 -11.80 19.69
C GLN A 129 -2.07 -12.34 18.29
N VAL A 130 -1.68 -13.61 18.21
CA VAL A 130 -1.57 -14.34 16.95
C VAL A 130 -2.94 -14.95 16.60
N GLY A 131 -3.21 -15.15 15.31
CA GLY A 131 -4.41 -15.82 14.81
C GLY A 131 -5.38 -14.87 14.10
N VAL A 132 -6.61 -15.36 13.90
CA VAL A 132 -7.66 -14.61 13.21
C VAL A 132 -8.23 -13.53 14.12
N GLN A 133 -8.25 -12.30 13.63
CA GLN A 133 -8.80 -11.14 14.32
C GLN A 133 -9.74 -10.36 13.41
N PRO A 134 -10.76 -9.66 13.95
CA PRO A 134 -11.50 -8.67 13.17
C PRO A 134 -10.54 -7.60 12.63
N ILE A 135 -10.65 -7.28 11.34
CA ILE A 135 -9.74 -6.32 10.73
C ILE A 135 -10.06 -4.89 11.15
N ASP A 136 -9.02 -4.12 11.47
CA ASP A 136 -9.08 -2.72 11.86
C ASP A 136 -7.88 -1.94 11.30
N GLY A 137 -7.77 -0.67 11.66
CA GLY A 137 -6.70 0.19 11.16
C GLY A 137 -5.28 -0.17 11.64
N MET A 138 -5.14 -0.97 12.70
CA MET A 138 -3.86 -1.33 13.35
C MET A 138 -3.41 -2.77 13.10
N ASN A 139 -4.27 -3.64 12.59
CA ASN A 139 -3.92 -5.01 12.18
C ASN A 139 -4.08 -5.27 10.66
N SER A 140 -4.66 -4.35 9.90
CA SER A 140 -4.77 -4.48 8.43
C SER A 140 -3.39 -4.47 7.74
N PRO A 141 -3.17 -5.26 6.68
CA PRO A 141 -2.00 -5.15 5.80
C PRO A 141 -1.84 -3.76 5.16
N TRP A 142 -1.10 -2.84 5.79
CA TRP A 142 -0.94 -1.49 5.25
C TRP A 142 -0.22 -1.49 3.89
N ASN A 143 -0.72 -0.72 2.93
CA ASN A 143 -0.11 -0.45 1.61
C ASN A 143 1.26 0.25 1.69
N THR A 144 1.75 0.50 2.91
CA THR A 144 3.14 0.88 3.17
C THR A 144 4.09 -0.27 2.81
N LEU A 145 3.66 -1.53 3.00
CA LEU A 145 4.28 -2.74 2.46
C LEU A 145 3.25 -3.90 2.47
N ALA A 146 2.49 -4.02 1.38
CA ALA A 146 1.47 -5.07 1.22
C ALA A 146 1.50 -5.67 -0.19
N LEU A 147 1.60 -6.99 -0.27
CA LEU A 147 1.58 -7.77 -1.50
C LEU A 147 0.15 -8.27 -1.75
N TRP A 148 -0.43 -7.82 -2.86
CA TRP A 148 -1.79 -8.13 -3.27
C TRP A 148 -1.83 -9.16 -4.39
N ASN A 149 -2.83 -10.04 -4.33
CA ASN A 149 -3.29 -10.82 -5.47
C ASN A 149 -4.03 -9.87 -6.42
N LEU A 150 -3.38 -9.51 -7.53
CA LEU A 150 -3.86 -8.43 -8.40
C LEU A 150 -5.20 -8.79 -9.08
N PRO A 151 -5.41 -10.01 -9.63
CA PRO A 151 -6.71 -10.40 -10.17
C PRO A 151 -7.88 -10.18 -9.21
N LYS A 152 -7.71 -10.52 -7.92
CA LYS A 152 -8.76 -10.33 -6.90
C LYS A 152 -8.94 -8.86 -6.53
N LEU A 153 -7.85 -8.13 -6.33
CA LEU A 153 -7.91 -6.69 -6.06
C LEU A 153 -8.58 -5.93 -7.20
N ASN A 154 -8.36 -6.32 -8.45
CA ASN A 154 -8.90 -5.66 -9.64
C ASN A 154 -10.44 -5.78 -9.77
N VAL A 155 -11.09 -6.67 -9.01
CA VAL A 155 -12.56 -6.77 -8.97
C VAL A 155 -13.18 -5.47 -8.44
N THR A 156 -12.54 -4.82 -7.48
CA THR A 156 -13.05 -3.59 -6.85
C THR A 156 -12.11 -2.40 -6.96
N GLY A 157 -10.81 -2.66 -7.09
CA GLY A 157 -9.77 -1.71 -6.68
C GLY A 157 -9.90 -1.35 -5.20
N PHE A 158 -9.31 -0.23 -4.82
CA PHE A 158 -9.51 0.42 -3.53
C PHE A 158 -10.78 1.28 -3.54
N LEU A 159 -11.62 1.10 -2.53
CA LEU A 159 -12.95 1.71 -2.49
C LEU A 159 -12.90 3.23 -2.32
N GLY A 160 -13.70 3.95 -3.11
CA GLY A 160 -13.77 5.42 -3.09
C GLY A 160 -14.11 6.04 -1.72
N ILE A 161 -14.79 5.29 -0.85
CA ILE A 161 -15.09 5.71 0.53
C ILE A 161 -13.83 6.04 1.34
N SER A 162 -12.72 5.36 1.04
CA SER A 162 -11.43 5.57 1.72
C SER A 162 -10.61 6.72 1.13
N SER A 163 -11.15 7.43 0.13
CA SER A 163 -10.43 8.51 -0.56
C SER A 163 -10.43 9.84 0.22
N GLY A 164 -11.30 9.99 1.22
CA GLY A 164 -11.44 11.24 1.99
C GLY A 164 -12.14 12.37 1.24
N VAL A 165 -12.95 12.03 0.23
CA VAL A 165 -13.72 12.99 -0.57
C VAL A 165 -15.18 13.11 -0.10
N VAL A 166 -15.65 12.12 0.66
CA VAL A 166 -16.99 12.13 1.26
C VAL A 166 -16.94 12.99 2.51
N LYS A 167 -17.90 13.92 2.64
CA LYS A 167 -18.00 14.81 3.81
C LYS A 167 -18.02 13.99 5.11
N ASP A 168 -17.24 14.42 6.10
CA ASP A 168 -17.12 13.82 7.44
C ASP A 168 -16.53 12.40 7.50
N ILE A 169 -16.20 11.81 6.36
CA ILE A 169 -15.53 10.50 6.26
C ILE A 169 -14.05 10.70 5.91
N PRO A 170 -13.13 10.45 6.85
CA PRO A 170 -11.71 10.64 6.62
C PRO A 170 -11.15 9.55 5.70
N GLY A 171 -10.20 9.91 4.83
CA GLY A 171 -9.48 8.96 3.97
C GLY A 171 -8.21 8.37 4.59
N GLY A 172 -7.48 7.54 3.83
CA GLY A 172 -6.16 7.05 4.23
C GLY A 172 -6.14 5.73 5.01
N MET A 173 -7.17 4.90 4.84
CA MET A 173 -7.29 3.53 5.37
C MET A 173 -7.97 2.64 4.32
N GLU A 174 -7.38 2.58 3.13
CA GLU A 174 -8.01 1.94 1.98
C GLU A 174 -8.19 0.42 2.13
N GLU A 175 -7.35 -0.20 2.95
CA GLU A 175 -7.21 -1.64 3.04
C GLU A 175 -8.37 -2.28 3.78
N VAL A 176 -8.81 -1.68 4.90
CA VAL A 176 -9.85 -2.27 5.77
C VAL A 176 -11.17 -2.47 5.01
N SER A 177 -11.68 -1.42 4.37
CA SER A 177 -12.96 -1.51 3.65
C SER A 177 -12.85 -2.40 2.41
N THR A 178 -11.72 -2.35 1.71
CA THR A 178 -11.47 -3.15 0.50
C THR A 178 -11.37 -4.64 0.81
N ILE A 179 -10.57 -5.01 1.81
CA ILE A 179 -10.44 -6.41 2.27
C ILE A 179 -11.80 -6.92 2.77
N SER A 180 -12.49 -6.13 3.59
CA SER A 180 -13.78 -6.52 4.16
C SER A 180 -14.84 -6.78 3.09
N LEU A 181 -14.87 -5.99 2.00
CA LEU A 181 -15.78 -6.23 0.89
C LEU A 181 -15.36 -7.46 0.07
N LEU A 182 -14.08 -7.59 -0.26
CA LEU A 182 -13.61 -8.72 -1.07
C LEU A 182 -13.77 -10.06 -0.33
N GLN A 183 -13.67 -10.08 1.00
CA GLN A 183 -14.02 -11.26 1.81
C GLN A 183 -15.50 -11.61 1.79
N GLN A 184 -16.40 -10.64 1.55
CA GLN A 184 -17.81 -10.95 1.36
C GLN A 184 -18.09 -11.48 -0.05
N LEU A 185 -17.36 -10.99 -1.06
CA LEU A 185 -17.49 -11.45 -2.44
C LEU A 185 -16.82 -12.81 -2.67
N TYR A 186 -15.74 -13.11 -1.94
CA TYR A 186 -14.89 -14.30 -2.09
C TYR A 186 -14.57 -14.89 -0.71
N SER A 187 -15.58 -15.40 -0.01
CA SER A 187 -15.48 -15.81 1.40
C SER A 187 -14.44 -16.89 1.72
N SER A 188 -14.06 -17.72 0.74
CA SER A 188 -13.01 -18.75 0.88
C SER A 188 -11.72 -18.40 0.14
N GLU A 189 -11.65 -17.25 -0.54
CA GLU A 189 -10.56 -16.93 -1.46
C GLU A 189 -10.01 -15.51 -1.27
N ALA A 190 -10.32 -14.84 -0.17
CA ALA A 190 -9.86 -13.48 0.08
C ALA A 190 -9.21 -13.27 1.46
N ASP A 191 -8.42 -14.24 1.92
CA ASP A 191 -7.72 -14.11 3.19
C ASP A 191 -6.75 -12.92 3.20
N ALA A 192 -6.73 -12.21 4.33
CA ALA A 192 -5.73 -11.19 4.61
C ALA A 192 -4.78 -11.72 5.68
N LYS A 193 -3.47 -11.59 5.46
CA LYS A 193 -2.43 -12.08 6.35
C LYS A 193 -1.47 -10.97 6.73
N LEU A 194 -1.00 -10.97 7.97
CA LEU A 194 0.02 -10.05 8.46
C LEU A 194 1.19 -10.85 9.06
N ILE A 195 2.40 -10.65 8.53
CA ILE A 195 3.59 -11.44 8.88
C ILE A 195 4.74 -10.57 9.40
N ALA A 196 5.56 -11.12 10.29
CA ALA A 196 6.85 -10.53 10.65
C ALA A 196 7.86 -10.71 9.52
N LEU A 197 8.73 -9.72 9.33
CA LEU A 197 9.79 -9.71 8.32
C LEU A 197 11.12 -9.37 9.01
N SER A 198 12.20 -10.04 8.60
CA SER A 198 13.47 -9.99 9.35
C SER A 198 14.31 -8.75 9.04
N ASP A 199 14.27 -8.25 7.80
CA ASP A 199 15.10 -7.16 7.30
C ASP A 199 14.30 -5.89 7.00
N LEU A 200 13.07 -5.80 7.51
CA LEU A 200 12.18 -4.67 7.25
C LEU A 200 12.68 -3.42 7.96
N LYS A 201 12.95 -2.37 7.18
CA LYS A 201 13.30 -1.05 7.72
C LYS A 201 12.29 -0.02 7.25
N TRP A 202 11.58 0.58 8.20
CA TRP A 202 10.75 1.76 7.95
C TRP A 202 11.47 3.02 8.42
N MET A 203 11.92 3.83 7.47
CA MET A 203 12.71 5.04 7.74
C MET A 203 11.79 6.18 8.20
N THR A 204 11.52 6.22 9.51
CA THR A 204 10.68 7.24 10.17
C THR A 204 11.48 8.36 10.84
N ASN A 205 12.82 8.35 10.72
CA ASN A 205 13.67 9.45 11.21
C ASN A 205 13.51 10.68 10.29
N TRP A 206 12.54 11.53 10.59
CA TRP A 206 12.33 12.80 9.91
C TRP A 206 12.97 13.94 10.71
N MET A 207 13.83 14.74 10.09
CA MET A 207 14.35 15.99 10.70
C MET A 207 13.30 17.09 10.78
N CYS A 208 12.11 16.88 10.20
CA CYS A 208 11.01 17.84 10.19
C CYS A 208 9.94 17.47 11.21
N GLU A 209 9.80 18.28 12.25
CA GLU A 209 8.82 18.10 13.32
C GLU A 209 7.37 18.05 12.80
N LYS A 210 7.03 18.86 11.79
CA LYS A 210 5.71 18.81 11.12
C LYS A 210 5.40 17.44 10.50
N ARG A 211 6.40 16.78 9.92
CA ARG A 211 6.24 15.44 9.32
C ARG A 211 6.06 14.38 10.41
N LYS A 212 6.83 14.48 11.50
CA LYS A 212 6.69 13.61 12.68
C LYS A 212 5.30 13.72 13.30
N ASN A 213 4.84 14.93 13.59
CA ASN A 213 3.51 15.15 14.17
C ASN A 213 2.39 14.67 13.24
N SER A 214 2.52 14.90 11.92
CA SER A 214 1.56 14.38 10.93
C SER A 214 1.55 12.85 10.90
N HIS A 215 2.70 12.20 11.04
CA HIS A 215 2.78 10.75 11.11
C HIS A 215 2.12 10.21 12.40
N GLU A 216 2.44 10.78 13.55
CA GLU A 216 1.84 10.38 14.84
C GLU A 216 0.32 10.55 14.81
N GLN A 217 -0.19 11.68 14.32
CA GLN A 217 -1.62 11.91 14.13
C GLN A 217 -2.24 10.88 13.16
N LYS A 218 -1.54 10.54 12.06
CA LYS A 218 -2.01 9.50 11.14
C LYS A 218 -2.13 8.16 11.84
N MET A 219 -1.14 7.77 12.64
CA MET A 219 -1.14 6.51 13.38
C MET A 219 -2.26 6.47 14.42
N MET A 220 -2.40 7.52 15.24
CA MET A 220 -3.44 7.62 16.28
C MET A 220 -4.86 7.52 15.72
N THR A 221 -5.07 8.01 14.49
CA THR A 221 -6.41 8.06 13.88
C THR A 221 -6.75 6.83 13.03
N LYS A 222 -5.83 5.87 12.82
CA LYS A 222 -6.07 4.71 11.92
C LYS A 222 -7.34 3.96 12.27
N LEU A 223 -7.55 3.64 13.55
CA LEU A 223 -8.75 2.95 14.04
C LEU A 223 -10.01 3.73 13.70
N LEU A 224 -10.10 5.00 14.14
CA LEU A 224 -11.25 5.86 13.88
C LEU A 224 -11.57 6.00 12.39
N ARG A 225 -10.54 6.13 11.54
CA ARG A 225 -10.71 6.28 10.09
C ARG A 225 -11.28 5.00 9.47
N ALA A 226 -10.79 3.84 9.87
CA ALA A 226 -11.30 2.54 9.44
C ALA A 226 -12.77 2.36 9.87
N GLU A 227 -13.09 2.65 11.14
CA GLU A 227 -14.46 2.54 11.68
C GLU A 227 -15.46 3.38 10.88
N LYS A 228 -15.17 4.68 10.70
CA LYS A 228 -16.06 5.59 9.97
C LYS A 228 -16.32 5.14 8.52
N GLN A 229 -15.31 4.60 7.86
CA GLN A 229 -15.45 4.12 6.47
C GLN A 229 -16.33 2.87 6.39
N LEU A 230 -16.17 1.91 7.31
CA LEU A 230 -17.01 0.71 7.38
C LEU A 230 -18.46 1.06 7.74
N GLU A 231 -18.67 1.92 8.73
CA GLU A 231 -20.00 2.36 9.16
C GLU A 231 -20.77 3.03 8.01
N TYR A 232 -20.12 3.98 7.32
CA TYR A 232 -20.75 4.70 6.22
C TYR A 232 -21.07 3.78 5.03
N SER A 233 -20.14 2.89 4.67
CA SER A 233 -20.30 1.99 3.53
C SER A 233 -21.21 0.80 3.79
N LYS A 234 -21.56 0.53 5.07
CA LYS A 234 -22.34 -0.64 5.52
C LYS A 234 -21.68 -1.97 5.16
N ILE A 235 -20.38 -1.96 4.87
CA ILE A 235 -19.60 -3.17 4.59
C ILE A 235 -19.38 -3.88 5.91
N LYS A 236 -19.79 -5.16 5.99
CA LYS A 236 -19.50 -6.00 7.16
C LYS A 236 -17.99 -6.11 7.33
N ARG A 237 -17.51 -5.92 8.57
CA ARG A 237 -16.10 -6.03 8.91
C ARG A 237 -15.57 -7.41 8.55
N GLY A 238 -14.43 -7.42 7.87
CA GLY A 238 -13.67 -8.62 7.57
C GLY A 238 -12.77 -9.09 8.71
N TYR A 239 -11.79 -9.90 8.35
CA TYR A 239 -10.80 -10.43 9.29
C TYR A 239 -9.39 -10.41 8.68
N VAL A 240 -8.39 -10.50 9.55
CA VAL A 240 -6.99 -10.68 9.21
C VAL A 240 -6.39 -11.78 10.08
N THR A 241 -5.54 -12.62 9.51
CA THR A 241 -4.75 -13.59 10.26
C THR A 241 -3.38 -13.00 10.54
N VAL A 242 -3.10 -12.72 11.82
CA VAL A 242 -1.77 -12.34 12.28
C VAL A 242 -0.98 -13.62 12.49
N LEU A 243 0.11 -13.78 11.74
CA LEU A 243 0.97 -14.97 11.84
C LEU A 243 2.03 -14.78 12.94
N PRO A 244 2.50 -15.90 13.52
CA PRO A 244 3.62 -15.86 14.47
C PRO A 244 4.90 -15.35 13.78
N GLU A 245 5.87 -14.91 14.59
CA GLU A 245 7.19 -14.49 14.12
C GLU A 245 8.02 -15.66 13.56
#